data_AF-A0A356T0N4-F1
#
_entry.id   AF-A0A356T0N4-F1
#
_cell.length_a   1.000
_cell.length_b   1.000
_cell.length_c   1.000
_cell.angle_alpha   90.00
_cell.angle_beta   90.00
_cell.angle_gamma   90.00
#
_symmetry.space_group_name_H-M   'P 1'
#
loop_
_entity.id
_entity.type
_entity.pdbx_description
1 polymer ?
#
loop_
_entity_poly.entity_id
_entity_poly.type
_entity_poly.pdbx_seq_one_letter_code
_entity_poly.pdbx_strand_id
1 'polypeptide(L)' 'CDVIAEGVVAATKEMGLEVPLVVRLEGTNVEKGREILEKSGLAITPAGTMADGAKKIVELAGKA' A
#
# COMPACT_ATOMS: atom_id res chain seq x y z
N CYS A 1 10.61 -7.74 -1.12
CA CYS A 1 9.38 -6.93 -1.01
C CYS A 1 8.87 -6.39 -2.35
N ASP A 2 9.62 -6.54 -3.43
CA ASP A 2 9.20 -6.22 -4.80
C ASP A 2 8.12 -7.17 -5.33
N VAL A 3 8.31 -8.49 -5.22
CA VAL A 3 7.29 -9.48 -5.65
C VAL A 3 5.95 -9.29 -4.91
N ILE A 4 6.01 -8.96 -3.61
CA ILE A 4 4.81 -8.66 -2.82
C ILE A 4 4.15 -7.37 -3.31
N ALA A 5 4.92 -6.32 -3.57
CA ALA A 5 4.38 -5.06 -4.10
C ALA A 5 3.72 -5.25 -5.47
N GLU A 6 4.34 -6.01 -6.37
CA GLU A 6 3.77 -6.36 -7.68
C GLU A 6 2.46 -7.13 -7.54
N GLY A 7 2.41 -8.11 -6.65
CA GLY A 7 1.20 -8.88 -6.35
C GLY A 7 0.06 -8.00 -5.83
N VAL A 8 0.36 -7.07 -4.91
CA VAL A 8 -0.64 -6.12 -4.38
C VAL A 8 -1.16 -5.19 -5.48
N VAL A 9 -0.27 -4.66 -6.33
CA VAL A 9 -0.68 -3.80 -7.46
C VAL A 9 -1.57 -4.55 -8.45
N ALA A 10 -1.21 -5.78 -8.79
CA ALA A 10 -2.00 -6.62 -9.69
C ALA A 10 -3.40 -6.90 -9.12
N ALA A 11 -3.47 -7.35 -7.87
CA ALA A 11 -4.75 -7.62 -7.18
C ALA A 11 -5.62 -6.36 -7.08
N THR A 12 -5.01 -5.20 -6.78
CA THR A 12 -5.74 -3.93 -6.65
C THR A 12 -6.34 -3.48 -8.00
N LYS A 13 -5.61 -3.68 -9.11
CA LYS A 13 -6.11 -3.38 -10.46
C LYS A 13 -7.27 -4.30 -10.87
N GLU A 14 -7.18 -5.58 -10.51
CA GLU A 14 -8.20 -6.56 -10.87
C GLU A 14 -9.48 -6.39 -10.05
N MET A 15 -9.34 -6.09 -8.75
CA MET A 15 -10.48 -5.99 -7.84
C MET A 15 -11.21 -4.65 -7.88
N GLY A 16 -10.61 -3.59 -8.43
CA GLY A 16 -11.23 -2.26 -8.49
C GLY A 16 -11.60 -1.71 -7.11
N LEU A 17 -10.66 -1.76 -6.16
CA LEU A 17 -10.90 -1.39 -4.76
C LEU A 17 -11.46 0.04 -4.61
N GLU A 18 -12.66 0.15 -4.04
CA GLU A 18 -13.31 1.42 -3.69
C GLU A 18 -12.98 1.89 -2.25
N VAL A 19 -12.34 1.03 -1.45
CA VAL A 19 -11.95 1.30 -0.07
C VAL A 19 -10.46 1.62 0.03
N PRO A 20 -10.04 2.46 1.00
CA PRO A 20 -8.65 2.86 1.15
C PRO A 20 -7.74 1.67 1.48
N LEU A 21 -6.58 1.61 0.83
CA LEU A 21 -5.57 0.57 1.06
C LEU A 21 -4.27 1.17 1.60
N VAL A 22 -3.84 0.69 2.76
CA VAL A 22 -2.55 1.05 3.37
C VAL A 22 -1.67 -0.19 3.40
N VAL A 23 -0.44 -0.07 2.87
CA VAL A 23 0.49 -1.20 2.75
C VAL A 23 1.77 -0.90 3.50
N ARG A 24 2.13 -1.75 4.46
CA ARG A 24 3.39 -1.68 5.19
C ARG A 24 4.30 -2.82 4.74
N LEU A 25 5.43 -2.47 4.12
CA LEU A 25 6.45 -3.42 3.68
C LEU A 25 7.61 -3.48 4.68
N GLU A 26 8.12 -4.67 4.97
CA GLU A 26 9.29 -4.90 5.80
C GLU A 26 10.12 -6.07 5.22
N GLY A 27 11.46 -5.98 5.31
CA GLY A 27 12.38 -6.99 4.81
C GLY A 27 13.30 -6.49 3.69
N THR A 28 13.67 -7.39 2.77
CA THR A 28 14.62 -7.08 1.68
C THR A 28 13.94 -6.32 0.54
N ASN A 29 14.63 -5.34 -0.05
CA ASN A 29 14.15 -4.51 -1.18
C ASN A 29 12.87 -3.71 -0.86
N VAL A 30 12.72 -3.21 0.36
CA VAL A 30 11.59 -2.35 0.76
C VAL A 30 11.51 -1.09 -0.10
N GLU A 31 12.65 -0.42 -0.34
CA GLU A 31 12.71 0.77 -1.20
C GLU A 31 12.13 0.50 -2.60
N LYS A 32 12.57 -0.59 -3.24
CA LYS A 32 12.07 -1.00 -4.55
C LYS A 32 10.58 -1.35 -4.52
N GLY A 33 10.13 -2.07 -3.48
CA GLY A 33 8.70 -2.36 -3.29
C GLY A 33 7.87 -1.10 -3.12
N ARG A 34 8.38 -0.12 -2.40
CA ARG A 34 7.72 1.18 -2.20
C ARG A 34 7.63 1.97 -3.50
N GLU A 35 8.71 2.02 -4.29
CA GLU A 35 8.69 2.64 -5.61
C GLU A 35 7.64 2.00 -6.54
N ILE A 36 7.50 0.67 -6.51
CA ILE A 36 6.48 -0.05 -7.30
C ILE A 36 5.07 0.40 -6.90
N LEU A 37 4.80 0.52 -5.58
CA LEU A 37 3.51 0.98 -5.08
C LEU A 37 3.25 2.45 -5.47
N GLU A 38 4.23 3.33 -5.31
CA GLU A 38 4.09 4.77 -5.64
C GLU A 38 3.91 5.02 -7.14
N LYS A 39 4.60 4.25 -8.00
CA LYS A 39 4.47 4.33 -9.47
C LYS A 39 3.23 3.65 -10.04
N SER A 40 2.47 2.92 -9.21
CA SER A 40 1.32 2.13 -9.68
C SER A 40 0.14 2.97 -10.16
N GLY A 41 0.06 4.24 -9.74
CA GLY A 41 -1.07 5.14 -10.02
C GLY A 41 -2.37 4.75 -9.29
N LEU A 42 -2.29 3.80 -8.35
CA LEU A 42 -3.42 3.32 -7.56
C LEU A 42 -3.49 4.05 -6.22
N ALA A 43 -4.68 4.06 -5.61
CA ALA A 43 -4.91 4.65 -4.29
C ALA A 43 -4.32 3.79 -3.15
N ILE A 44 -3.02 3.50 -3.23
CA ILE A 44 -2.27 2.72 -2.25
C ILE A 44 -1.38 3.67 -1.46
N THR A 45 -1.52 3.65 -0.14
CA THR A 45 -0.70 4.46 0.76
C THR A 45 0.38 3.61 1.42
N PRO A 46 1.67 3.82 1.13
CA PRO A 46 2.73 3.10 1.83
C PRO A 46 2.89 3.59 3.28
N ALA A 47 3.13 2.65 4.19
CA ALA A 47 3.38 2.90 5.61
C ALA A 47 4.77 2.38 6.05
N GLY A 48 5.46 3.18 6.86
CA GLY A 48 6.82 2.87 7.31
C GLY A 48 6.87 1.97 8.56
N THR A 49 5.88 2.07 9.43
CA THR A 49 5.76 1.26 10.65
C THR A 49 4.34 0.76 10.82
N MET A 50 4.13 -0.25 11.68
CA MET A 50 2.79 -0.72 11.99
C MET A 50 1.91 0.40 12.58
N ALA A 51 2.47 1.22 13.47
CA ALA A 51 1.76 2.35 14.07
C ALA A 51 1.42 3.45 13.04
N ASP A 52 2.33 3.73 12.11
CA ASP A 52 2.07 4.64 10.99
C ASP A 52 0.94 4.11 10.09
N GLY A 53 0.97 2.81 9.77
CA GLY A 53 -0.07 2.17 8.98
C GLY A 53 -1.45 2.25 9.64
N ALA A 54 -1.51 1.97 10.94
CA ALA A 54 -2.74 2.07 11.73
C ALA A 54 -3.30 3.51 11.75
N LYS A 55 -2.45 4.53 11.93
CA LYS A 55 -2.88 5.93 11.89
C LYS A 55 -3.45 6.31 10.53
N LYS A 56 -2.72 5.99 9.46
CA LYS A 56 -3.11 6.30 8.08
C LYS A 56 -4.44 5.66 7.70
N ILE A 57 -4.65 4.38 8.03
CA ILE A 57 -5.89 3.71 7.66
C ILE A 57 -7.09 4.28 8.43
N VAL A 58 -6.91 4.64 9.71
CA VAL A 58 -7.96 5.31 10.50
C VAL A 58 -8.30 6.68 9.93
N GLU A 59 -7.30 7.48 9.56
CA GLU A 59 -7.51 8.80 8.93
C GLU A 59 -8.23 8.70 7.57
N LEU A 60 -7.93 7.66 6.79
CA LEU A 60 -8.55 7.44 5.49
C LEU A 60 -9.98 6.89 5.63
N ALA A 61 -10.20 5.92 6.51
CA ALA A 61 -11.51 5.31 6.74
C ALA A 61 -12.48 6.24 7.47
N GLY A 62 -11.99 7.12 8.35
CA GLY A 62 -12.80 8.08 9.09
C GLY A 62 -13.21 9.32 8.28
N LYS A 63 -12.77 9.44 7.02
CA LYS A 63 -13.17 10.51 6.09
C LYS A 63 -14.33 10.11 5.15
N ALA A 64 -14.97 8.97 5.40
CA ALA A 64 -16.14 8.50 4.67
C ALA A 64 -17.45 9.08 5.22
#